data_AF-A0A2I0Q9L0-F1
#
_entry.id   AF-A0A2I0Q9L0-F1
#
_cell.length_a   1.000
_cell.length_b   1.000
_cell.length_c   1.000
_cell.angle_alpha   90.00
_cell.angle_beta   90.00
_cell.angle_gamma   90.00
#
_symmetry.space_group_name_H-M   'P 1'
#
loop_
_entity.id
_entity.type
_entity.pdbx_description
1 polymer ?
#
loop_
_entity_poly.entity_id
_entity_poly.type
_entity_poly.pdbx_seq_one_letter_code
_entity_poly.pdbx_strand_id
1 'polypeptide(L)'
;MKRRYIIFILLIFIVSCKEEKEGSETASSLKDTKKTLFSFLDSETTGINFINEVKNNQDYNIFTYRNFYNGGGVAIGDINNDGFPDIYLSSNFGKNKLFLNKGDFKFEDITKTAKVGGDKAWSTGVLMVDINADGLLDIYVCNAGNIKGDNKKNELFINNGDLTFTESAEAYNLDEDGNT
;
A
#
# COMPACT_ATOMS: atom_id res chain seq x y z
N MET A 1 -29.77 -69.87 43.43
CA MET A 1 -28.87 -68.99 44.22
C MET A 1 -27.59 -68.71 43.43
N LYS A 2 -27.46 -67.51 42.87
CA LYS A 2 -26.22 -66.74 42.62
C LYS A 2 -26.52 -65.64 41.60
N ARG A 3 -26.77 -64.47 42.17
CA ARG A 3 -26.92 -63.11 41.65
C ARG A 3 -25.64 -62.71 40.90
N ARG A 4 -25.67 -62.53 39.57
CA ARG A 4 -24.50 -62.04 38.80
C ARG A 4 -24.90 -61.32 37.51
N TYR A 5 -24.57 -60.02 37.50
CA TYR A 5 -24.21 -59.18 36.35
C TYR A 5 -25.22 -58.92 35.22
N ILE A 6 -26.34 -58.23 35.48
CA ILE A 6 -26.98 -57.36 34.48
C ILE A 6 -27.57 -56.13 35.18
N ILE A 7 -26.74 -55.36 35.88
CA ILE A 7 -27.09 -53.99 36.33
C ILE A 7 -25.79 -53.19 36.27
N PHE A 8 -25.38 -52.72 35.08
CA PHE A 8 -24.41 -51.61 35.01
C PHE A 8 -24.35 -50.86 33.67
N ILE A 9 -25.20 -51.13 32.68
CA ILE A 9 -25.19 -50.37 31.41
C ILE A 9 -26.63 -50.03 31.00
N LEU A 10 -27.33 -49.29 31.84
CA LEU A 10 -28.58 -48.63 31.43
C LEU A 10 -28.88 -47.41 32.31
N LEU A 11 -27.87 -46.58 32.57
CA LEU A 11 -28.04 -45.36 33.37
C LEU A 11 -27.12 -44.21 32.92
N ILE A 12 -26.75 -44.18 31.63
CA ILE A 12 -26.00 -43.07 31.00
C ILE A 12 -26.67 -42.66 29.68
N PHE A 13 -28.01 -42.51 29.66
CA PHE A 13 -28.71 -42.02 28.46
C PHE A 13 -29.95 -41.16 28.75
N ILE A 14 -30.01 -40.49 29.92
CA ILE A 14 -31.18 -39.64 30.23
C ILE A 14 -30.88 -38.28 30.89
N VAL A 15 -29.64 -37.79 30.84
CA VAL A 15 -29.41 -36.36 31.09
C VAL A 15 -29.61 -35.62 29.76
N SER A 16 -30.89 -35.63 29.37
CA SER A 16 -31.50 -34.86 28.31
C SER A 16 -31.50 -33.38 28.70
N CYS A 17 -31.35 -32.53 27.69
CA CYS A 17 -31.27 -31.08 27.73
C CYS A 17 -32.18 -30.41 28.77
N LYS A 18 -31.60 -29.49 29.54
CA LYS A 18 -32.35 -28.43 30.20
C LYS A 18 -32.05 -27.14 29.43
N GLU A 19 -33.05 -26.60 28.75
CA GLU A 19 -33.01 -25.22 28.24
C GLU A 19 -32.99 -24.29 29.45
N GLU A 20 -31.91 -23.52 29.61
CA GLU A 20 -31.90 -22.33 30.44
C GLU A 20 -32.24 -21.13 29.57
N LYS A 21 -33.32 -20.45 29.98
CA LYS A 21 -33.86 -19.26 29.33
C LYS A 21 -32.85 -18.13 29.37
N GLU A 22 -32.74 -17.43 28.24
CA GLU A 22 -32.04 -16.15 28.07
C GLU A 22 -32.45 -15.15 29.17
N GLY A 23 -31.53 -14.96 30.11
CA GLY A 23 -31.44 -13.78 30.95
C GLY A 23 -30.28 -12.94 30.42
N SER A 24 -30.62 -11.77 29.89
CA SER A 24 -29.73 -10.71 29.43
C SER A 24 -28.64 -10.39 30.47
N GLU A 25 -27.49 -11.05 30.37
CA GLU A 25 -26.23 -10.52 30.85
C GLU A 25 -25.54 -9.87 29.66
N THR A 26 -25.67 -8.54 29.61
CA THR A 26 -24.92 -7.70 28.70
C THR A 26 -23.44 -7.98 28.92
N ALA A 27 -22.80 -8.61 27.93
CA ALA A 27 -21.35 -8.62 27.76
C ALA A 27 -20.88 -7.20 27.41
N SER A 28 -21.08 -6.28 28.36
CA SER A 28 -20.60 -4.92 28.38
C SER A 28 -19.48 -4.87 29.40
N SER A 29 -18.29 -5.35 29.03
CA SER A 29 -17.02 -4.79 29.55
C SER A 29 -15.82 -5.61 29.08
N LEU A 30 -15.36 -5.41 27.85
CA LEU A 30 -13.93 -5.45 27.51
C LEU A 30 -13.66 -4.49 26.33
N LYS A 31 -14.11 -3.24 26.43
CA LYS A 31 -13.48 -2.12 25.72
C LYS A 31 -12.56 -1.43 26.70
N ASP A 32 -11.45 -2.10 27.01
CA ASP A 32 -10.30 -1.41 27.58
C ASP A 32 -9.66 -0.62 26.43
N THR A 33 -10.28 0.51 26.08
CA THR A 33 -9.76 1.42 25.05
C THR A 33 -8.54 2.10 25.64
N LYS A 34 -7.41 1.40 25.60
CA LYS A 34 -6.09 1.98 25.80
C LYS A 34 -6.03 3.22 24.90
N LYS A 35 -5.92 4.41 25.50
CA LYS A 35 -5.88 5.68 24.76
C LYS A 35 -4.69 5.63 23.79
N THR A 36 -4.97 5.42 22.50
CA THR A 36 -3.94 5.41 21.47
C THR A 36 -3.68 6.84 20.99
N LEU A 37 -2.44 7.12 20.57
CA LEU A 37 -2.11 8.38 19.90
C LEU A 37 -2.59 8.42 18.45
N PHE A 38 -2.84 7.24 17.87
CA PHE A 38 -3.26 7.07 16.48
C PHE A 38 -4.56 6.27 16.41
N SER A 39 -5.39 6.62 15.43
CA SER A 39 -6.57 5.87 15.03
C SER A 39 -6.32 5.22 13.68
N PHE A 40 -6.76 3.98 13.53
CA PHE A 40 -6.76 3.30 12.23
C PHE A 40 -7.81 3.95 11.30
N LEU A 41 -7.42 4.21 10.06
CA LEU A 41 -8.30 4.62 8.97
C LEU A 41 -8.10 3.64 7.82
N ASP A 42 -9.18 3.02 7.33
CA ASP A 42 -9.13 2.08 6.21
C ASP A 42 -9.09 2.79 4.85
N SER A 43 -8.83 2.02 3.79
CA SER A 43 -8.77 2.51 2.42
C SER A 43 -10.12 2.98 1.89
N GLU A 44 -11.24 2.43 2.38
CA GLU A 44 -12.60 2.88 2.03
C GLU A 44 -12.87 4.28 2.60
N THR A 45 -12.36 4.54 3.80
CA THR A 45 -12.44 5.84 4.45
C THR A 45 -11.49 6.83 3.80
N THR A 46 -10.24 6.45 3.52
CA THR A 46 -9.23 7.40 3.05
C THR A 46 -9.20 7.60 1.54
N GLY A 47 -9.67 6.62 0.75
CA GLY A 47 -9.47 6.59 -0.69
C GLY A 47 -8.08 6.10 -1.13
N ILE A 48 -7.16 5.83 -0.19
CA ILE A 48 -5.83 5.31 -0.50
C ILE A 48 -5.92 3.80 -0.74
N ASN A 49 -6.05 3.40 -2.00
CA ASN A 49 -6.03 1.99 -2.40
C ASN A 49 -4.76 1.68 -3.22
N PHE A 50 -3.73 1.21 -2.53
CA PHE A 50 -2.45 0.86 -3.14
C PHE A 50 -1.84 -0.38 -2.48
N ILE A 51 -1.32 -1.27 -3.32
CA ILE A 51 -0.56 -2.45 -2.90
C ILE A 51 0.66 -2.53 -3.81
N ASN A 52 1.85 -2.48 -3.23
CA ASN A 52 3.09 -2.82 -3.93
C ASN A 52 3.22 -4.34 -4.03
N GLU A 53 2.53 -4.93 -5.00
CA GLU A 53 2.50 -6.37 -5.22
C GLU A 53 3.74 -6.80 -6.02
N VAL A 54 4.62 -7.58 -5.40
CA VAL A 54 5.79 -8.15 -6.06
C VAL A 54 5.50 -9.61 -6.43
N LYS A 55 5.50 -9.92 -7.74
CA LYS A 55 5.18 -11.26 -8.26
C LYS A 55 6.43 -12.09 -8.51
N ASN A 56 6.62 -13.11 -7.67
CA ASN A 56 7.70 -14.08 -7.83
C ASN A 56 7.33 -15.12 -8.91
N ASN A 57 8.22 -15.31 -9.89
CA ASN A 57 8.07 -16.32 -10.93
C ASN A 57 9.43 -16.95 -11.30
N GLN A 58 9.41 -17.93 -12.22
CA GLN A 58 10.62 -18.68 -12.59
C GLN A 58 11.74 -17.80 -13.17
N ASP A 59 11.39 -16.75 -13.91
CA ASP A 59 12.35 -15.88 -14.60
C ASP A 59 12.77 -14.68 -13.72
N TYR A 60 11.90 -14.26 -12.82
CA TYR A 60 12.07 -13.06 -12.01
C TYR A 60 11.75 -13.33 -10.54
N ASN A 61 12.80 -13.51 -9.74
CA ASN A 61 12.75 -13.89 -8.33
C ASN A 61 14.03 -13.47 -7.60
N ILE A 62 14.11 -13.78 -6.30
CA ILE A 62 15.25 -13.42 -5.45
C ILE A 62 16.59 -14.03 -5.89
N PHE A 63 16.60 -15.19 -6.56
CA PHE A 63 17.84 -15.81 -7.05
C PHE A 63 18.34 -15.14 -8.31
N THR A 64 17.44 -14.62 -9.14
CA THR A 64 17.83 -13.88 -10.36
C THR A 64 18.06 -12.40 -10.05
N TYR A 65 17.37 -11.82 -9.07
CA TYR A 65 17.47 -10.42 -8.68
C TYR A 65 17.64 -10.25 -7.17
N ARG A 66 18.85 -9.87 -6.72
CA ARG A 66 19.18 -9.74 -5.30
C ARG A 66 18.35 -8.70 -4.52
N ASN A 67 17.78 -7.71 -5.22
CA ASN A 67 17.05 -6.59 -4.61
C ASN A 67 15.52 -6.76 -4.71
N PHE A 68 15.05 -7.97 -5.04
CA PHE A 68 13.66 -8.27 -5.32
C PHE A 68 12.68 -7.88 -4.20
N TYR A 69 13.14 -7.86 -2.94
CA TYR A 69 12.32 -7.50 -1.77
C TYR A 69 12.74 -6.18 -1.10
N ASN A 70 13.48 -5.30 -1.79
CA ASN A 70 13.96 -4.05 -1.19
C ASN A 70 12.85 -3.01 -0.92
N GLY A 71 11.62 -3.25 -1.39
CA GLY A 71 10.48 -2.35 -1.20
C GLY A 71 10.50 -1.14 -2.12
N GLY A 72 9.48 -0.28 -1.97
CA GLY A 72 9.31 0.96 -2.73
C GLY A 72 9.40 2.20 -1.83
N GLY A 73 9.72 3.33 -2.43
CA GLY A 73 9.71 4.65 -1.81
C GLY A 73 8.32 5.28 -1.75
N VAL A 74 8.22 6.25 -0.84
CA VAL A 74 7.06 7.11 -0.59
C VAL A 74 7.54 8.55 -0.62
N ALA A 75 6.84 9.43 -1.33
CA ALA A 75 7.04 10.86 -1.27
C ALA A 75 5.75 11.53 -0.79
N ILE A 76 5.92 12.58 0.03
CA ILE A 76 4.83 13.39 0.57
C ILE A 76 5.17 14.84 0.29
N GLY A 77 4.23 15.60 -0.26
CA GLY A 77 4.42 16.99 -0.64
C GLY A 77 3.13 17.59 -1.17
N ASP A 78 2.99 18.90 -1.08
CA ASP A 78 1.83 19.65 -1.57
C ASP A 78 2.08 20.03 -3.04
N ILE A 79 1.51 19.27 -3.98
CA ILE A 79 1.82 19.43 -5.41
C ILE A 79 0.99 20.51 -6.08
N ASN A 80 -0.02 21.05 -5.41
CA ASN A 80 -0.93 22.08 -5.91
C ASN A 80 -0.97 23.34 -5.04
N ASN A 81 -0.13 23.43 -4.02
CA ASN A 81 0.00 24.53 -3.07
C ASN A 81 -1.31 24.89 -2.35
N ASP A 82 -2.16 23.90 -2.05
CA ASP A 82 -3.42 24.12 -1.34
C ASP A 82 -3.31 23.99 0.19
N GLY A 83 -2.12 23.67 0.69
CA GLY A 83 -1.81 23.47 2.10
C GLY A 83 -2.03 22.04 2.59
N PHE A 84 -2.46 21.12 1.72
CA PHE A 84 -2.61 19.70 2.06
C PHE A 84 -1.50 18.85 1.45
N PRO A 85 -0.84 17.98 2.26
CA PRO A 85 0.18 17.09 1.73
C PRO A 85 -0.46 15.96 0.91
N ASP A 86 0.00 15.82 -0.33
CA ASP A 86 -0.31 14.73 -1.25
C ASP A 86 0.65 13.57 -1.07
N ILE A 87 0.31 12.41 -1.64
CA ILE A 87 1.07 11.17 -1.48
C ILE A 87 1.41 10.59 -2.85
N TYR A 88 2.69 10.30 -3.07
CA TYR A 88 3.13 9.50 -4.19
C TYR A 88 3.79 8.20 -3.70
N LEU A 89 3.34 7.08 -4.25
CA LEU A 89 3.79 5.73 -3.90
C LEU A 89 4.41 5.08 -5.13
N SER A 90 5.67 4.66 -5.00
CA SER A 90 6.31 3.87 -6.04
C SER A 90 5.87 2.41 -5.96
N SER A 91 5.73 1.76 -7.11
CA SER A 91 5.51 0.33 -7.21
C SER A 91 6.77 -0.33 -7.75
N ASN A 92 7.27 -1.34 -7.05
CA ASN A 92 8.34 -2.17 -7.59
C ASN A 92 7.89 -2.91 -8.84
N PHE A 93 6.63 -3.28 -8.94
CA PHE A 93 6.12 -3.96 -10.13
C PHE A 93 4.77 -3.35 -10.52
N GLY A 94 4.67 -2.79 -11.72
CA GLY A 94 3.48 -2.10 -12.19
C GLY A 94 3.60 -0.57 -12.08
N LYS A 95 2.45 0.11 -11.98
CA LYS A 95 2.40 1.59 -12.02
C LYS A 95 2.53 2.19 -10.64
N ASN A 96 3.28 3.28 -10.56
CA ASN A 96 3.30 4.17 -9.41
C ASN A 96 1.94 4.84 -9.23
N LYS A 97 1.68 5.42 -8.05
CA LYS A 97 0.41 6.09 -7.74
C LYS A 97 0.60 7.46 -7.13
N LEU A 98 -0.18 8.43 -7.60
CA LEU A 98 -0.32 9.76 -7.01
C LEU A 98 -1.73 9.94 -6.46
N PHE A 99 -1.80 10.26 -5.18
CA PHE A 99 -3.03 10.51 -4.44
C PHE A 99 -3.09 11.99 -4.03
N LEU A 100 -4.03 12.72 -4.62
CA LEU A 100 -4.31 14.11 -4.29
C LEU A 100 -5.15 14.17 -3.01
N ASN A 101 -4.70 14.92 -2.02
CA ASN A 101 -5.40 15.15 -0.78
C ASN A 101 -6.57 16.12 -1.00
N LYS A 102 -7.76 15.73 -0.56
CA LYS A 102 -9.00 16.52 -0.66
C LYS A 102 -9.41 17.14 0.68
N GLY A 103 -8.55 17.04 1.70
CA GLY A 103 -8.85 17.37 3.08
C GLY A 103 -9.47 16.19 3.85
N ASP A 104 -9.53 16.30 5.18
CA ASP A 104 -10.18 15.31 6.07
C ASP A 104 -9.72 13.86 5.87
N PHE A 105 -8.44 13.66 5.54
CA PHE A 105 -7.84 12.36 5.19
C PHE A 105 -8.51 11.65 4.02
N LYS A 106 -9.16 12.38 3.11
CA LYS A 106 -9.73 11.88 1.86
C LYS A 106 -8.76 12.13 0.72
N PHE A 107 -8.51 11.11 -0.09
CA PHE A 107 -7.56 11.13 -1.17
C PHE A 107 -8.18 10.63 -2.47
N GLU A 108 -7.77 11.24 -3.58
CA GLU A 108 -8.19 10.87 -4.93
C GLU A 108 -6.98 10.37 -5.73
N ASP A 109 -7.09 9.19 -6.34
CA ASP A 109 -6.06 8.68 -7.26
C ASP A 109 -6.14 9.45 -8.59
N ILE A 110 -5.21 10.39 -8.78
CA ILE A 110 -5.10 11.20 -10.00
C ILE A 110 -4.00 10.69 -10.94
N THR A 111 -3.41 9.52 -10.68
CA THR A 111 -2.23 9.01 -11.41
C THR A 111 -2.36 9.09 -12.93
N LYS A 112 -3.52 8.69 -13.45
CA LYS A 112 -3.77 8.64 -14.90
C LYS A 112 -3.95 10.03 -15.51
N THR A 113 -4.70 10.91 -14.84
CA THR A 113 -4.91 12.28 -15.30
C THR A 113 -3.64 13.10 -15.19
N ALA A 114 -2.88 12.89 -14.11
CA ALA A 114 -1.59 13.52 -13.86
C ALA A 114 -0.45 13.02 -14.75
N LYS A 115 -0.59 11.83 -15.35
CA LYS A 115 0.41 11.18 -16.24
C LYS A 115 1.72 10.79 -15.55
N VAL A 116 1.64 10.44 -14.27
CA VAL A 116 2.82 10.15 -13.42
C VAL A 116 2.95 8.68 -13.05
N GLY A 117 2.26 7.77 -13.74
CA GLY A 117 2.30 6.34 -13.42
C GLY A 117 3.65 5.65 -13.68
N GLY A 118 4.58 6.32 -14.36
CA GLY A 118 5.83 5.75 -14.87
C GLY A 118 5.60 4.77 -16.01
N ASP A 119 6.64 4.45 -16.78
CA ASP A 119 6.61 3.37 -17.77
C ASP A 119 7.71 2.30 -17.60
N LYS A 120 8.57 2.45 -16.59
CA LYS A 120 9.62 1.48 -16.26
C LYS A 120 9.07 0.27 -15.52
N ALA A 121 9.76 -0.87 -15.60
CA ALA A 121 9.24 -2.09 -14.99
C ALA A 121 9.51 -2.21 -13.48
N TRP A 122 10.45 -1.43 -12.93
CA TRP A 122 10.77 -1.48 -11.50
C TRP A 122 11.15 -0.13 -10.88
N SER A 123 10.19 0.54 -10.26
CA SER A 123 10.44 1.76 -9.51
C SER A 123 10.90 1.48 -8.07
N THR A 124 11.73 2.37 -7.54
CA THR A 124 12.39 2.23 -6.24
C THR A 124 12.20 3.48 -5.39
N GLY A 125 13.21 4.34 -5.28
CA GLY A 125 13.11 5.62 -4.56
C GLY A 125 12.24 6.62 -5.30
N VAL A 126 11.58 7.50 -4.54
CA VAL A 126 10.88 8.66 -5.07
C VAL A 126 11.10 9.86 -4.16
N LEU A 127 11.15 11.05 -4.76
CA LEU A 127 11.24 12.34 -4.08
C LEU A 127 10.30 13.34 -4.75
N MET A 128 9.70 14.22 -3.93
CA MET A 128 9.08 15.46 -4.41
C MET A 128 10.03 16.62 -4.14
N VAL A 129 10.33 17.42 -5.17
CA VAL A 129 11.25 18.55 -5.08
C VAL A 129 10.92 19.55 -6.18
N ASP A 130 10.99 20.85 -5.87
CA ASP A 130 10.96 21.91 -6.88
C ASP A 130 12.34 22.00 -7.54
N ILE A 131 12.53 21.32 -8.68
CA ILE A 131 13.85 21.16 -9.29
C ILE A 131 14.24 22.34 -10.18
N ASN A 132 13.24 23.06 -10.68
CA ASN A 132 13.39 24.17 -11.62
C ASN A 132 13.20 25.55 -10.96
N ALA A 133 12.91 25.58 -9.65
CA ALA A 133 12.66 26.75 -8.82
C ALA A 133 11.43 27.57 -9.26
N ASP A 134 10.37 26.92 -9.75
CA ASP A 134 9.12 27.57 -10.16
C ASP A 134 8.06 27.65 -9.03
N GLY A 135 8.34 27.07 -7.87
CA GLY A 135 7.46 27.04 -6.71
C GLY A 135 6.45 25.89 -6.73
N LEU A 136 6.56 24.95 -7.66
CA LEU A 136 5.76 23.74 -7.73
C LEU A 136 6.64 22.51 -7.47
N LEU A 137 6.12 21.54 -6.73
CA LEU A 137 6.86 20.30 -6.51
C LEU A 137 6.78 19.40 -7.76
N ASP A 138 7.95 19.01 -8.26
CA ASP A 138 8.14 17.96 -9.28
C ASP A 138 8.31 16.60 -8.60
N ILE A 139 8.23 15.51 -9.38
CA ILE A 139 8.37 14.14 -8.87
C ILE A 139 9.54 13.45 -9.58
N TYR A 140 10.57 13.08 -8.82
CA TYR A 140 11.70 12.29 -9.31
C TYR A 140 11.59 10.84 -8.86
N VAL A 141 11.63 9.90 -9.80
CA VAL A 141 11.49 8.46 -9.56
C VAL A 141 12.75 7.72 -10.00
N CYS A 142 13.36 6.99 -9.07
CA CYS A 142 14.48 6.12 -9.38
C CYS A 142 13.97 4.76 -9.84
N ASN A 143 14.55 4.25 -10.93
CA ASN A 143 14.21 2.96 -11.51
C ASN A 143 15.42 2.01 -11.45
N ALA A 144 15.14 0.72 -11.35
CA ALA A 144 16.16 -0.31 -11.22
C ALA A 144 15.66 -1.63 -11.86
N GLY A 145 16.15 -2.77 -11.38
CA GLY A 145 15.70 -4.08 -11.80
C GLY A 145 16.54 -4.68 -12.93
N ASN A 146 16.42 -5.98 -13.10
CA ASN A 146 17.14 -6.76 -14.12
C ASN A 146 16.19 -7.43 -15.11
N ILE A 147 15.00 -6.87 -15.29
CA ILE A 147 14.02 -7.35 -16.27
C ILE A 147 14.63 -7.16 -17.66
N LYS A 148 14.68 -8.26 -18.43
CA LYS A 148 15.33 -8.29 -19.74
C LYS A 148 14.57 -7.42 -20.74
N GLY A 149 15.27 -6.51 -21.40
CA GLY A 149 14.69 -5.61 -22.40
C GLY A 149 13.96 -4.41 -21.81
N ASP A 150 13.90 -4.29 -20.49
CA ASP A 150 13.35 -3.12 -19.82
C ASP A 150 14.35 -1.96 -19.76
N ASN A 151 13.81 -0.74 -19.79
CA ASN A 151 14.53 0.49 -19.57
C ASN A 151 14.59 0.80 -18.06
N LYS A 152 15.78 1.04 -17.51
CA LYS A 152 15.99 1.32 -16.08
C LYS A 152 16.23 2.80 -15.78
N LYS A 153 16.18 3.64 -16.82
CA LYS A 153 16.41 5.07 -16.67
C LYS A 153 15.44 5.66 -15.64
N ASN A 154 15.95 6.53 -14.79
CA ASN A 154 15.14 7.30 -13.87
C ASN A 154 14.16 8.21 -14.62
N GLU A 155 13.08 8.61 -13.97
CA GLU A 155 12.04 9.47 -14.52
C GLU A 155 11.92 10.75 -13.69
N LEU A 156 11.67 11.87 -14.36
CA LEU A 156 11.43 13.17 -13.73
C LEU A 156 10.15 13.74 -14.29
N PHE A 157 9.12 13.84 -13.48
CA PHE A 157 7.85 14.42 -13.85
C PHE A 157 7.83 15.89 -13.42
N ILE A 158 7.97 16.80 -14.39
CA ILE A 158 7.86 18.25 -14.16
C ILE A 158 6.39 18.64 -14.02
N ASN A 159 6.06 19.38 -12.98
CA ASN A 159 4.72 19.85 -12.69
C ASN A 159 4.32 20.97 -13.65
N ASN A 160 3.21 20.81 -14.37
CA ASN A 160 2.73 21.82 -15.31
C ASN A 160 1.86 22.92 -14.65
N GLY A 161 1.59 22.81 -13.34
CA GLY A 161 0.74 23.74 -12.58
C GLY A 161 -0.78 23.52 -12.74
N ASP A 162 -1.18 22.47 -13.45
CA ASP A 162 -2.59 22.12 -13.73
C ASP A 162 -2.95 20.70 -13.27
N LEU A 163 -2.21 20.17 -12.28
CA LEU A 163 -2.25 18.77 -11.82
C LEU A 163 -1.83 17.74 -12.87
N THR A 164 -1.28 18.16 -14.01
CA THR A 164 -0.61 17.28 -14.96
C THR A 164 0.89 17.46 -14.90
N PHE A 165 1.62 16.42 -15.33
CA PHE A 165 3.06 16.42 -15.35
C PHE A 165 3.63 15.99 -16.70
N THR A 166 4.87 16.40 -16.94
CA THR A 166 5.65 16.07 -18.14
C THR A 166 6.91 15.30 -17.76
N GLU A 167 7.05 14.07 -18.25
CA GLU A 167 8.31 13.32 -18.11
C GLU A 167 9.43 14.06 -18.86
N SER A 168 10.53 14.36 -18.17
CA SER A 168 11.60 15.24 -18.64
C SER A 168 13.00 14.80 -18.16
N ALA A 169 13.20 13.57 -17.67
CA ALA A 169 14.48 13.18 -17.08
C ALA A 169 15.65 13.35 -18.04
N GLU A 170 15.49 12.96 -19.30
CA GLU A 170 16.52 13.09 -20.34
C GLU A 170 16.88 14.57 -20.58
N ALA A 171 15.88 15.45 -20.64
CA ALA A 171 16.10 16.89 -20.84
C ALA A 171 16.90 17.54 -19.70
N TYR A 172 16.83 16.96 -18.50
CA TYR A 172 17.57 17.40 -17.32
C TYR A 172 18.88 16.62 -17.10
N ASN A 173 19.22 15.65 -17.96
CA ASN A 173 20.33 14.70 -17.76
C ASN A 173 20.24 13.92 -16.43
N LEU A 174 19.02 13.58 -16.04
CA LEU A 174 18.72 12.83 -14.81
C LEU A 174 18.15 11.43 -15.08
N ASP A 175 18.16 10.99 -16.34
CA ASP A 175 17.70 9.68 -16.81
C ASP A 175 18.79 8.61 -16.72
N GLU A 176 19.60 8.63 -15.66
CA GLU A 176 20.66 7.64 -15.42
C GLU A 176 20.07 6.22 -15.32
N ASP A 177 20.75 5.23 -15.90
CA ASP A 177 20.31 3.82 -15.94
C ASP A 177 21.05 2.91 -14.92
N GLY A 178 21.97 3.50 -14.16
CA GLY A 178 22.72 2.84 -13.09
C GLY A 178 23.93 2.03 -13.57
N ASN A 179 24.41 2.23 -14.81
CA ASN A 179 25.55 1.49 -15.38
C ASN A 179 26.83 2.34 -15.58
N THR A 180 26.96 3.49 -14.93
CA THR A 180 28.23 4.25 -14.91
C THR A 180 29.29 3.69 -13.98
#